data_AF-A0A439DES0-F1
#
_entry.id   AF-A0A439DES0-F1
#
_cell.length_a   1.000
_cell.length_b   1.000
_cell.length_c   1.000
_cell.angle_alpha   90.00
_cell.angle_beta   90.00
_cell.angle_gamma   90.00
#
_symmetry.space_group_name_H-M   'P 1'
#
loop_
_entity.id
_entity.type
_entity.pdbx_description
1 polymer ?
#
loop_
_entity_poly.entity_id
_entity_poly.type
_entity_poly.pdbx_seq_one_letter_code
_entity_poly.pdbx_strand_id
1 'polypeptide(L)'
;MGRSYASIRGAEMPQSWLDAELLAPCVAGLATTTKIFTGRVNWIEGGCLLAISMSHAALDGQGAFTVIRHWAQLCRTSENASQLRSVTGSQSGQTKAKTITNPSPVRTVSSPTTTFERLKWRPELWTLLGLHAEDNLVPPANATSLPVCIPAASTSITGMGTGMRTCIFLFSDQYIASLKAAATPLDGKWVSAKDALTAHIWTSLMRARFDGEEKPRSVSDLDKETYGLLSSIAVLIDGRGLPGSGFQPSRVNNTVYHCRTQLPLSTVLKSDALPTLAGAIRQNIEAVKSNRDLVNDANALAASIPDVGHLTHVVKDFMDRDTVTTSWIDLPFYDLDFGPTLGKPEFFRIPRGQFAGLCCMLPRRPNGDVEVILSARENEMGRLLGDPNFLEYGKLLCE
;
A
#
# COMPACT_ATOMS: atom_id res chain seq x y z
N MET A 1 0.55 9.72 28.48
CA MET A 1 -0.73 10.12 27.85
C MET A 1 -1.84 9.26 28.45
N GLY A 2 -2.78 9.88 29.17
CA GLY A 2 -3.81 9.20 29.97
C GLY A 2 -5.19 9.17 29.32
N ARG A 3 -5.30 8.64 28.09
CA ARG A 3 -6.61 8.38 27.48
C ARG A 3 -7.00 6.92 27.71
N SER A 4 -8.23 6.68 28.12
CA SER A 4 -8.78 5.33 28.21
C SER A 4 -9.10 4.76 26.82
N TYR A 5 -9.16 3.44 26.70
CA TYR A 5 -9.53 2.76 25.46
C TYR A 5 -10.90 3.24 24.96
N ALA A 6 -11.87 3.38 25.86
CA ALA A 6 -13.21 3.87 25.52
C ALA A 6 -13.19 5.28 24.90
N SER A 7 -12.31 6.17 25.38
CA SER A 7 -12.16 7.53 24.83
C SER A 7 -11.55 7.50 23.42
N ILE A 8 -10.48 6.71 23.21
CA ILE A 8 -9.83 6.61 21.90
C ILE A 8 -10.79 5.95 20.89
N ARG A 9 -11.52 4.93 21.32
CA ARG A 9 -12.56 4.26 20.54
C ARG A 9 -13.68 5.22 20.13
N GLY A 10 -14.20 6.00 21.07
CA GLY A 10 -15.28 6.96 20.81
C GLY A 10 -14.90 8.07 19.82
N ALA A 11 -13.60 8.30 19.62
CA ALA A 11 -13.06 9.21 18.61
C ALA A 11 -12.73 8.52 17.27
N GLU A 12 -13.11 7.25 17.08
CA GLU A 12 -12.80 6.42 15.90
C GLU A 12 -11.30 6.12 15.71
N MET A 13 -10.54 6.06 16.80
CA MET A 13 -9.11 5.73 16.82
C MET A 13 -8.26 6.61 15.86
N PRO A 14 -8.28 7.94 16.03
CA PRO A 14 -7.62 8.88 15.12
C PRO A 14 -6.10 8.64 15.09
N GLN A 15 -5.45 8.75 13.92
CA GLN A 15 -3.99 8.57 13.85
C GLN A 15 -3.29 9.61 14.72
N SER A 16 -3.87 10.81 14.84
CA SER A 16 -3.36 11.87 15.71
C SER A 16 -3.27 11.50 17.20
N TRP A 17 -3.96 10.46 17.65
CA TRP A 17 -3.86 9.99 19.04
C TRP A 17 -2.98 8.74 19.17
N LEU A 18 -2.53 8.18 18.05
CA LEU A 18 -1.73 6.97 17.95
C LEU A 18 -0.31 7.28 17.51
N ASP A 19 0.51 7.73 18.47
CA ASP A 19 1.91 8.07 18.24
C ASP A 19 2.76 6.79 18.07
N ALA A 20 3.41 6.66 16.91
CA ALA A 20 4.27 5.53 16.60
C ALA A 20 5.46 5.42 17.56
N GLU A 21 6.05 6.54 18.00
CA GLU A 21 7.22 6.54 18.89
C GLU A 21 6.88 5.98 20.27
N LEU A 22 5.64 6.16 20.72
CA LEU A 22 5.15 5.61 21.97
C LEU A 22 4.70 4.16 21.82
N LEU A 23 3.90 3.87 20.79
CA LEU A 23 3.17 2.61 20.67
C LEU A 23 3.98 1.50 20.01
N ALA A 24 4.79 1.83 19.00
CA ALA A 24 5.44 0.84 18.16
C ALA A 24 6.72 0.30 18.82
N PRO A 25 6.99 -1.02 18.75
CA PRO A 25 8.26 -1.58 19.18
C PRO A 25 9.44 -1.11 18.30
N CYS A 26 9.16 -0.73 17.05
CA CYS A 26 10.10 -0.09 16.13
C CYS A 26 9.32 0.86 15.22
N VAL A 27 9.74 2.11 15.13
CA VAL A 27 9.17 3.10 14.20
C VAL A 27 9.82 2.94 12.83
N ALA A 28 9.04 2.96 11.76
CA ALA A 28 9.61 2.83 10.42
C ALA A 28 10.35 4.12 10.02
N GLY A 29 11.40 3.98 9.20
CA GLY A 29 12.23 5.10 8.73
C GLY A 29 13.32 5.59 9.71
N LEU A 30 13.28 5.19 10.99
CA LEU A 30 14.22 5.67 12.02
C LEU A 30 15.30 4.67 12.46
N ALA A 31 15.25 3.40 12.01
CA ALA A 31 16.22 2.39 12.45
C ALA A 31 16.55 1.32 11.40
N THR A 32 17.84 1.03 11.26
CA THR A 32 18.40 -0.22 10.71
C THR A 32 18.17 -1.36 11.69
N THR A 33 16.91 -1.73 11.92
CA THR A 33 16.59 -2.91 12.74
C THR A 33 16.85 -4.18 11.94
N THR A 34 17.57 -5.13 12.54
CA THR A 34 17.69 -6.49 12.01
C THR A 34 16.45 -7.34 12.30
N LYS A 35 15.49 -6.81 13.09
CA LYS A 35 14.27 -7.52 13.45
C LYS A 35 13.28 -7.47 12.28
N ILE A 36 12.91 -8.64 11.78
CA ILE A 36 11.92 -8.79 10.71
C ILE A 36 10.50 -8.53 11.21
N PHE A 37 10.21 -8.92 12.45
CA PHE A 37 8.87 -8.83 13.04
C PHE A 37 8.97 -8.62 14.56
N THR A 38 8.21 -7.68 15.10
CA THR A 38 8.11 -7.41 16.54
C THR A 38 6.69 -7.00 16.90
N GLY A 39 6.20 -7.47 18.04
CA GLY A 39 4.92 -7.05 18.62
C GLY A 39 5.11 -6.41 20.00
N ARG A 40 4.28 -5.43 20.33
CA ARG A 40 4.15 -4.83 21.66
C ARG A 40 2.68 -4.71 22.03
N VAL A 41 2.31 -5.21 23.21
CA VAL A 41 0.99 -4.95 23.79
C VAL A 41 1.11 -3.72 24.68
N ASN A 42 0.31 -2.69 24.40
CA ASN A 42 0.24 -1.47 25.18
C ASN A 42 -1.06 -1.50 26.00
N TRP A 43 -0.94 -1.74 27.30
CA TRP A 43 -2.09 -1.74 28.21
C TRP A 43 -2.49 -0.31 28.57
N ILE A 44 -3.78 -0.01 28.47
CA ILE A 44 -4.36 1.27 28.83
C ILE A 44 -5.63 1.05 29.65
N GLU A 45 -6.16 2.10 30.27
CA GLU A 45 -7.41 1.99 31.03
C GLU A 45 -8.54 1.46 30.13
N GLY A 46 -9.14 0.33 30.52
CA GLY A 46 -10.28 -0.26 29.82
C GLY A 46 -9.95 -1.05 28.54
N GLY A 47 -8.67 -1.30 28.21
CA GLY A 47 -8.32 -2.10 27.03
C GLY A 47 -6.82 -2.18 26.72
N CYS A 48 -6.49 -2.56 25.50
CA CYS A 48 -5.11 -2.58 25.03
C CYS A 48 -4.98 -2.28 23.53
N LEU A 49 -3.77 -1.89 23.12
CA LEU A 49 -3.39 -1.73 21.72
C LEU A 49 -2.23 -2.69 21.41
N LEU A 50 -2.46 -3.62 20.47
CA LEU A 50 -1.40 -4.49 19.95
C LEU A 50 -0.72 -3.80 18.76
N ALA A 51 0.49 -3.30 18.97
CA ALA A 51 1.31 -2.69 17.92
C ALA A 51 2.26 -3.72 17.32
N ILE A 52 2.35 -3.74 15.98
CA ILE A 52 3.19 -4.66 15.22
C ILE A 52 4.09 -3.85 14.31
N SER A 53 5.40 -4.07 14.42
CA SER A 53 6.38 -3.52 13.49
C SER A 53 7.01 -4.66 12.69
N MET A 54 7.16 -4.45 11.39
CA MET A 54 7.70 -5.43 10.45
C MET A 54 8.68 -4.78 9.48
N SER A 55 9.66 -5.54 9.00
CA SER A 55 10.55 -5.09 7.94
C SER A 55 9.90 -5.29 6.58
N HIS A 56 9.62 -4.19 5.87
CA HIS A 56 9.07 -4.24 4.52
C HIS A 56 10.07 -4.81 3.50
N ALA A 57 11.38 -4.83 3.80
CA ALA A 57 12.35 -5.54 2.97
C ALA A 57 12.12 -7.06 3.00
N ALA A 58 11.55 -7.57 4.09
CA ALA A 58 11.31 -9.00 4.29
C ALA A 58 9.88 -9.43 3.91
N LEU A 59 8.86 -8.60 4.22
CA LEU A 59 7.44 -8.96 4.13
C LEU A 59 6.64 -7.87 3.40
N ASP A 60 5.75 -8.29 2.50
CA ASP A 60 4.67 -7.43 1.99
C ASP A 60 3.41 -7.56 2.88
N GLY A 61 2.34 -6.83 2.56
CA GLY A 61 1.10 -6.86 3.34
C GLY A 61 0.48 -8.27 3.51
N GLN A 62 0.47 -9.08 2.44
CA GLN A 62 -0.05 -10.46 2.48
C GLN A 62 0.85 -11.38 3.32
N GLY A 63 2.16 -11.25 3.18
CA GLY A 63 3.15 -11.97 3.97
C GLY A 63 3.09 -11.62 5.44
N ALA A 64 2.97 -10.33 5.75
CA ALA A 64 2.76 -9.82 7.09
C ALA A 64 1.48 -10.38 7.71
N PHE A 65 0.35 -10.29 7.00
CA PHE A 65 -0.90 -10.89 7.46
C PHE A 65 -0.74 -12.40 7.74
N THR A 66 -0.03 -13.13 6.88
CA THR A 66 0.22 -14.56 7.07
C THR A 66 0.98 -14.85 8.37
N VAL A 67 2.05 -14.09 8.65
CA VAL A 67 2.82 -14.21 9.90
C VAL A 67 1.96 -13.86 11.11
N ILE A 68 1.22 -12.75 11.06
CA ILE A 68 0.35 -12.29 12.16
C ILE A 68 -0.76 -13.32 12.43
N ARG A 69 -1.33 -13.91 11.37
CA ARG A 69 -2.34 -14.96 11.50
C ARG A 69 -1.80 -16.19 12.21
N HIS A 70 -0.59 -16.64 11.86
CA HIS A 70 0.04 -17.76 12.57
C HIS A 70 0.33 -17.42 14.04
N TRP A 71 0.76 -16.18 14.32
CA TRP A 71 0.95 -15.74 15.70
C TRP A 71 -0.37 -15.78 16.49
N ALA A 72 -1.45 -15.22 15.94
CA ALA A 72 -2.78 -15.26 16.56
C ALA A 72 -3.24 -16.71 16.82
N GLN A 73 -3.05 -17.62 15.84
CA GLN A 73 -3.38 -19.04 16.00
C GLN A 73 -2.65 -19.69 17.17
N LEU A 74 -1.36 -19.39 17.37
CA LEU A 74 -0.57 -19.92 18.48
C LEU A 74 -1.06 -19.42 19.84
N CYS A 75 -1.61 -18.21 19.91
CA CYS A 75 -2.14 -17.64 21.15
C CYS A 75 -3.46 -18.28 21.64
N ARG A 76 -4.21 -18.99 20.76
CA ARG A 76 -5.52 -19.56 21.11
C ARG A 76 -5.45 -20.81 22.00
N THR A 77 -4.36 -21.56 21.95
CA THR A 77 -4.24 -22.85 22.63
C THR A 77 -3.11 -22.80 23.66
N SER A 78 -3.41 -23.07 24.92
CA SER A 78 -2.41 -23.20 26.00
C SER A 78 -1.38 -24.30 25.74
N GLU A 79 -1.75 -25.36 25.02
CA GLU A 79 -0.88 -26.50 24.65
C GLU A 79 0.23 -26.13 23.63
N ASN A 80 0.00 -25.15 22.76
CA ASN A 80 1.04 -24.70 21.83
C ASN A 80 2.16 -23.92 22.55
N ALA A 81 1.84 -23.25 23.66
CA ALA A 81 2.83 -22.55 24.47
C ALA A 81 3.79 -23.52 25.19
N SER A 82 3.31 -24.68 25.64
CA SER A 82 4.15 -25.73 26.24
C SER A 82 4.97 -26.47 25.17
N GLN A 83 4.42 -26.71 23.97
CA GLN A 83 5.20 -27.27 22.85
C GLN A 83 6.30 -26.31 22.36
N LEU A 84 6.03 -25.02 22.21
CA LEU A 84 7.04 -24.04 21.80
C LEU A 84 8.16 -23.88 22.85
N ARG A 85 7.82 -23.95 24.14
CA ARG A 85 8.79 -23.99 25.26
C ARG A 85 9.59 -25.29 25.30
N SER A 86 8.99 -26.43 24.92
CA SER A 86 9.73 -27.69 24.79
C SER A 86 10.72 -27.66 23.62
N VAL A 87 10.38 -27.04 22.49
CA VAL A 87 11.29 -26.90 21.33
C VAL A 87 12.44 -25.93 21.61
N THR A 88 12.21 -24.90 22.42
CA THR A 88 13.25 -23.91 22.79
C THR A 88 14.06 -24.30 24.02
N GLY A 89 13.50 -25.09 24.93
CA GLY A 89 14.17 -25.62 26.13
C GLY A 89 14.82 -26.99 25.94
N SER A 90 14.42 -27.72 24.89
CA SER A 90 15.05 -28.97 24.48
C SER A 90 15.15 -29.00 22.96
N GLN A 91 16.29 -28.53 22.42
CA GLN A 91 17.08 -29.21 21.40
C GLN A 91 18.17 -28.31 20.80
N SER A 92 19.40 -28.51 21.30
CA SER A 92 20.60 -28.59 20.47
C SER A 92 20.69 -29.92 19.69
N GLY A 93 19.59 -30.67 19.57
CA GLY A 93 19.55 -31.99 18.95
C GLY A 93 18.43 -32.10 17.92
N GLN A 94 18.78 -31.90 16.65
CA GLN A 94 18.04 -32.32 15.45
C GLN A 94 16.73 -33.11 15.69
N THR A 95 15.59 -32.43 15.79
CA THR A 95 14.33 -33.04 15.38
C THR A 95 14.26 -32.96 13.86
N LYS A 96 14.07 -34.11 13.22
CA LYS A 96 13.59 -34.22 11.84
C LYS A 96 12.15 -33.67 11.77
N ALA A 97 11.99 -32.37 11.95
CA ALA A 97 10.87 -31.67 11.32
C ALA A 97 11.03 -31.97 9.83
N LYS A 98 9.96 -32.49 9.18
CA LYS A 98 9.88 -32.55 7.72
C LYS A 98 10.48 -31.26 7.22
N THR A 99 11.59 -31.34 6.49
CA THR A 99 12.27 -30.18 5.94
C THR A 99 11.18 -29.38 5.23
N ILE A 100 10.71 -28.30 5.86
CA ILE A 100 10.03 -27.24 5.14
C ILE A 100 11.19 -26.75 4.29
N THR A 101 11.31 -27.31 3.08
CA THR A 101 12.26 -26.82 2.10
C THR A 101 11.97 -25.34 2.04
N ASN A 102 12.90 -24.53 2.55
CA ASN A 102 12.82 -23.09 2.41
C ASN A 102 12.48 -22.86 0.94
N PRO A 103 11.31 -22.29 0.61
CA PRO A 103 10.95 -22.09 -0.79
C PRO A 103 12.12 -21.33 -1.41
N SER A 104 12.69 -21.87 -2.51
CA SER A 104 13.93 -21.37 -3.10
C SER A 104 13.93 -19.84 -3.06
N PRO A 105 14.87 -19.22 -2.32
CA PRO A 105 14.66 -17.89 -1.78
C PRO A 105 14.49 -16.80 -2.84
N VAL A 106 15.09 -17.00 -4.01
CA VAL A 106 15.11 -16.03 -5.10
C VAL A 106 15.09 -16.83 -6.39
N ARG A 107 14.34 -16.36 -7.40
CA ARG A 107 14.50 -16.86 -8.76
C ARG A 107 15.95 -16.59 -9.19
N THR A 108 16.78 -17.62 -9.22
CA THR A 108 18.17 -17.50 -9.68
C THR A 108 18.19 -17.53 -11.21
N VAL A 109 18.90 -16.59 -11.82
CA VAL A 109 19.17 -16.59 -13.26
C VAL A 109 20.58 -17.12 -13.50
N SER A 110 20.74 -18.08 -14.42
CA SER A 110 22.03 -18.77 -14.63
C SER A 110 23.12 -17.87 -15.20
N SER A 111 22.74 -16.81 -15.95
CA SER A 111 23.67 -15.79 -16.44
C SER A 111 23.07 -14.39 -16.19
N PRO A 112 23.31 -13.80 -15.00
CA PRO A 112 22.76 -12.50 -14.63
C PRO A 112 23.12 -11.40 -15.64
N THR A 113 24.40 -11.27 -16.02
CA THR A 113 24.86 -10.25 -16.96
C THR A 113 24.15 -10.34 -18.32
N THR A 114 24.10 -11.53 -18.93
CA THR A 114 23.40 -11.72 -20.22
C THR A 114 21.90 -11.45 -20.10
N THR A 115 21.30 -11.84 -18.98
CA THR A 115 19.87 -11.62 -18.72
C THR A 115 19.56 -10.13 -18.60
N PHE A 116 20.38 -9.40 -17.84
CA PHE A 116 20.25 -7.96 -17.67
C PHE A 116 20.38 -7.23 -19.00
N GLU A 117 21.45 -7.48 -19.76
CA GLU A 117 21.68 -6.85 -21.08
C GLU A 117 20.52 -7.06 -22.05
N ARG A 118 19.88 -8.24 -22.02
CA ARG A 118 18.71 -8.56 -22.85
C ARG A 118 17.44 -7.83 -22.42
N LEU A 119 17.23 -7.64 -21.12
CA LEU A 119 15.95 -7.17 -20.57
C LEU A 119 15.93 -5.68 -20.21
N LYS A 120 17.09 -5.06 -19.98
CA LYS A 120 17.19 -3.70 -19.43
C LYS A 120 16.50 -2.63 -20.29
N TRP A 121 16.40 -2.82 -21.61
CA TRP A 121 15.77 -1.86 -22.52
C TRP A 121 14.23 -1.97 -22.60
N ARG A 122 13.59 -2.76 -21.73
CA ARG A 122 12.14 -2.94 -21.68
C ARG A 122 11.52 -2.14 -20.52
N PRO A 123 11.06 -0.89 -20.75
CA PRO A 123 10.60 0.01 -19.69
C PRO A 123 9.37 -0.53 -18.91
N GLU A 124 8.56 -1.36 -19.54
CA GLU A 124 7.41 -2.01 -18.91
C GLU A 124 7.82 -2.96 -17.78
N LEU A 125 9.00 -3.59 -17.86
CA LEU A 125 9.50 -4.48 -16.81
C LEU A 125 9.92 -3.69 -15.57
N TRP A 126 10.64 -2.58 -15.77
CA TRP A 126 11.02 -1.67 -14.67
C TRP A 126 9.79 -1.08 -14.00
N THR A 127 8.83 -0.60 -14.79
CA THR A 127 7.57 -0.05 -14.29
C THR A 127 6.81 -1.07 -13.44
N LEU A 128 6.74 -2.33 -13.88
CA LEU A 128 6.08 -3.41 -13.13
C LEU A 128 6.78 -3.70 -11.79
N LEU A 129 8.10 -3.51 -11.72
CA LEU A 129 8.89 -3.61 -10.49
C LEU A 129 8.80 -2.34 -9.61
N GLY A 130 8.05 -1.31 -10.02
CA GLY A 130 7.97 -0.03 -9.32
C GLY A 130 9.21 0.85 -9.51
N LEU A 131 10.03 0.56 -10.50
CA LEU A 131 11.31 1.24 -10.75
C LEU A 131 11.24 2.12 -11.99
N HIS A 132 11.94 3.26 -11.96
CA HIS A 132 12.03 4.16 -13.10
C HIS A 132 13.06 3.64 -14.11
N ALA A 133 12.66 3.35 -15.36
CA ALA A 133 13.57 2.71 -16.32
C ALA A 133 14.83 3.55 -16.61
N GLU A 134 14.68 4.81 -17.03
CA GLU A 134 15.81 5.64 -17.50
C GLU A 134 16.81 5.92 -16.38
N ASP A 135 16.33 6.44 -15.25
CA ASP A 135 17.14 6.66 -14.03
C ASP A 135 17.91 5.42 -13.55
N ASN A 136 17.42 4.19 -13.78
CA ASN A 136 18.09 2.96 -13.35
C ASN A 136 18.97 2.33 -14.45
N LEU A 137 18.88 2.81 -15.69
CA LEU A 137 19.79 2.45 -16.78
C LEU A 137 21.04 3.32 -16.81
N VAL A 138 20.85 4.62 -16.56
CA VAL A 138 21.90 5.63 -16.46
C VAL A 138 21.61 6.45 -15.21
N PRO A 139 22.20 6.10 -14.05
CA PRO A 139 22.00 6.83 -12.81
C PRO A 139 22.35 8.30 -13.02
N PRO A 140 21.43 9.25 -12.79
CA PRO A 140 21.78 10.67 -12.86
C PRO A 140 22.87 10.97 -11.83
N ALA A 141 23.79 11.89 -12.15
CA ALA A 141 24.93 12.23 -11.28
C ALA A 141 24.52 12.68 -9.86
N ASN A 142 23.26 13.12 -9.71
CA ASN A 142 22.64 13.55 -8.45
C ASN A 142 21.48 12.63 -8.02
N ALA A 143 21.46 11.36 -8.43
CA ALA A 143 20.42 10.42 -8.06
C ALA A 143 20.34 10.33 -6.53
N THR A 144 19.26 10.87 -5.95
CA THR A 144 18.92 10.60 -4.57
C THR A 144 18.50 9.14 -4.49
N SER A 145 19.38 8.30 -3.91
CA SER A 145 19.01 6.93 -3.55
C SER A 145 17.72 6.99 -2.73
N LEU A 146 16.73 6.19 -3.11
CA LEU A 146 15.47 6.15 -2.37
C LEU A 146 15.76 5.94 -0.88
N PRO A 147 15.06 6.66 0.01
CA PRO A 147 14.97 6.22 1.38
C PRO A 147 14.39 4.80 1.37
N VAL A 148 15.10 3.86 2.00
CA VAL A 148 14.80 2.41 2.05
C VAL A 148 13.40 2.09 2.65
N CYS A 149 12.66 3.12 3.08
CA CYS A 149 11.35 3.02 3.71
C CYS A 149 10.45 4.20 3.28
N ILE A 150 9.19 3.93 2.91
CA ILE A 150 8.12 4.92 2.68
C ILE A 150 8.06 6.07 3.72
N PRO A 151 8.17 5.84 5.04
CA PRO A 151 8.21 6.93 6.03
C PRO A 151 9.46 7.83 5.98
N ALA A 152 10.57 7.34 5.42
CA ALA A 152 11.72 8.18 5.16
C ALA A 152 11.52 9.03 3.87
N ALA A 153 10.70 8.56 2.92
CA ALA A 153 10.24 9.37 1.80
C ALA A 153 9.35 10.54 2.27
N SER A 154 8.45 10.31 3.23
CA SER A 154 7.63 11.40 3.78
C SER A 154 8.42 12.47 4.51
N THR A 155 9.52 12.12 5.20
CA THR A 155 10.41 13.11 5.84
C THR A 155 11.29 13.84 4.82
N SER A 156 11.68 13.22 3.71
CA SER A 156 12.34 13.94 2.61
C SER A 156 11.41 14.90 1.85
N ILE A 157 10.10 14.60 1.77
CA ILE A 157 9.08 15.49 1.18
C ILE A 157 8.86 16.74 2.06
N THR A 158 9.08 16.64 3.39
CA THR A 158 8.94 17.79 4.32
C THR A 158 10.04 18.86 4.21
N GLY A 159 11.00 18.72 3.28
CA GLY A 159 12.02 19.75 3.00
C GLY A 159 11.49 21.06 2.41
N MET A 160 10.20 21.15 2.05
CA MET A 160 9.57 22.39 1.58
C MET A 160 8.26 22.67 2.32
N GLY A 161 8.36 23.33 3.49
CA GLY A 161 7.45 24.37 4.04
C GLY A 161 5.92 24.31 3.90
N THR A 162 5.33 23.25 3.38
CA THR A 162 3.89 23.08 3.15
C THR A 162 3.45 21.90 4.01
N GLY A 163 2.64 22.17 5.04
CA GLY A 163 2.14 21.13 5.95
C GLY A 163 1.43 20.03 5.16
N MET A 164 1.76 18.77 5.42
CA MET A 164 1.02 17.62 4.90
C MET A 164 -0.02 17.21 5.92
N ARG A 165 -1.27 17.05 5.47
CA ARG A 165 -2.38 16.56 6.29
C ARG A 165 -2.74 15.15 5.86
N THR A 166 -2.97 14.27 6.84
CA THR A 166 -3.40 12.89 6.61
C THR A 166 -4.72 12.68 7.33
N CYS A 167 -5.72 12.17 6.62
CA CYS A 167 -7.06 11.94 7.12
C CYS A 167 -7.49 10.50 6.82
N ILE A 168 -8.40 9.98 7.65
CA ILE A 168 -9.10 8.71 7.40
C ILE A 168 -10.51 9.04 6.89
N PHE A 169 -10.85 8.50 5.74
CA PHE A 169 -12.18 8.59 5.14
C PHE A 169 -12.90 7.25 5.21
N LEU A 170 -14.18 7.26 5.58
CA LEU A 170 -15.04 6.09 5.59
C LEU A 170 -15.84 6.01 4.29
N PHE A 171 -15.77 4.85 3.65
CA PHE A 171 -16.61 4.45 2.52
C PHE A 171 -17.48 3.29 3.01
N SER A 172 -18.78 3.55 3.20
CA SER A 172 -19.69 2.49 3.65
C SER A 172 -19.91 1.45 2.58
N ASP A 173 -20.35 0.25 2.96
CA ASP A 173 -20.70 -0.81 1.98
C ASP A 173 -21.70 -0.30 0.91
N GLN A 174 -22.68 0.51 1.34
CA GLN A 174 -23.64 1.15 0.44
C GLN A 174 -22.98 2.14 -0.52
N TYR A 175 -22.08 2.99 -0.03
CA TYR A 175 -21.35 3.93 -0.89
C TYR A 175 -20.47 3.21 -1.89
N ILE A 176 -19.81 2.13 -1.47
CA ILE A 176 -18.98 1.31 -2.36
C ILE A 176 -19.83 0.67 -3.46
N ALA A 177 -21.03 0.19 -3.13
CA ALA A 177 -21.96 -0.37 -4.11
C ALA A 177 -22.41 0.68 -5.14
N SER A 178 -22.82 1.87 -4.67
CA SER A 178 -23.20 2.99 -5.54
C SER A 178 -22.02 3.46 -6.40
N LEU A 179 -20.83 3.58 -5.81
CA LEU A 179 -19.62 4.00 -6.51
C LEU A 179 -19.25 3.01 -7.61
N LYS A 180 -19.34 1.70 -7.33
CA LYS A 180 -19.12 0.66 -8.34
C LYS A 180 -20.12 0.77 -9.49
N ALA A 181 -21.40 1.03 -9.20
CA ALA A 181 -22.42 1.21 -10.22
C ALA A 181 -22.09 2.44 -11.10
N ALA A 182 -21.76 3.58 -10.49
CA ALA A 182 -21.38 4.81 -11.19
C ALA A 182 -20.09 4.65 -12.01
N ALA A 183 -19.14 3.83 -11.54
CA ALA A 183 -17.88 3.56 -12.23
C ALA A 183 -17.97 2.46 -13.30
N THR A 184 -19.13 1.84 -13.51
CA THR A 184 -19.26 0.79 -14.52
C THR A 184 -19.23 1.40 -15.92
N PRO A 185 -18.29 1.00 -16.80
CA PRO A 185 -18.22 1.48 -18.19
C PRO A 185 -19.52 1.29 -18.97
N LEU A 186 -19.82 2.22 -19.89
CA LEU A 186 -21.01 2.17 -20.75
C LEU A 186 -21.06 0.93 -21.65
N ASP A 187 -19.89 0.37 -22.01
CA ASP A 187 -19.80 -0.86 -22.78
C ASP A 187 -20.06 -2.13 -21.96
N GLY A 188 -20.42 -1.98 -20.67
CA GLY A 188 -20.78 -3.06 -19.76
C GLY A 188 -19.60 -3.91 -19.30
N LYS A 189 -18.36 -3.52 -19.63
CA LYS A 189 -17.17 -4.25 -19.15
C LYS A 189 -17.12 -4.22 -17.62
N TRP A 190 -16.88 -5.38 -17.04
CA TRP A 190 -16.86 -5.51 -15.58
C TRP A 190 -15.69 -4.75 -14.95
N VAL A 191 -15.97 -4.06 -13.85
CA VAL A 191 -14.98 -3.48 -12.93
C VAL A 191 -15.26 -3.93 -11.49
N SER A 192 -14.22 -3.99 -10.67
CA SER A 192 -14.36 -4.29 -9.24
C SER A 192 -14.70 -3.04 -8.43
N ALA A 193 -15.24 -3.24 -7.23
CA ALA A 193 -15.42 -2.16 -6.25
C ALA A 193 -14.09 -1.44 -5.91
N LYS A 194 -12.97 -2.18 -5.91
CA LYS A 194 -11.63 -1.60 -5.68
C LYS A 194 -11.18 -0.73 -6.86
N ASP A 195 -11.56 -1.08 -8.09
CA ASP A 195 -11.22 -0.27 -9.27
C ASP A 195 -11.99 1.04 -9.22
N ALA A 196 -13.27 0.97 -8.87
CA ALA A 196 -14.14 2.14 -8.69
C ALA A 196 -13.62 3.06 -7.57
N LEU A 197 -13.28 2.51 -6.41
CA LEU A 197 -12.69 3.27 -5.29
C LEU A 197 -11.34 3.89 -5.66
N THR A 198 -10.48 3.14 -6.36
CA THR A 198 -9.17 3.64 -6.82
C THR A 198 -9.34 4.78 -7.84
N ALA A 199 -10.24 4.63 -8.80
CA ALA A 199 -10.57 5.64 -9.79
C ALA A 199 -11.12 6.92 -9.14
N HIS A 200 -12.02 6.76 -8.16
CA HIS A 200 -12.60 7.87 -7.40
C HIS A 200 -11.52 8.67 -6.67
N ILE A 201 -10.65 7.97 -5.93
CA ILE A 201 -9.52 8.59 -5.22
C ILE A 201 -8.60 9.30 -6.22
N TRP A 202 -8.32 8.70 -7.37
CA TRP A 202 -7.45 9.29 -8.39
C TRP A 202 -7.99 10.63 -8.90
N THR A 203 -9.23 10.65 -9.38
CA THR A 203 -9.83 11.87 -9.93
C THR A 203 -10.02 12.93 -8.84
N SER A 204 -10.42 12.55 -7.63
CA SER A 204 -10.60 13.48 -6.51
C SER A 204 -9.29 14.11 -6.05
N LEU A 205 -8.20 13.34 -5.95
CA LEU A 205 -6.88 13.91 -5.62
C LEU A 205 -6.37 14.82 -6.73
N MET A 206 -6.57 14.47 -8.00
CA MET A 206 -6.17 15.34 -9.11
C MET A 206 -7.00 16.64 -9.13
N ARG A 207 -8.31 16.59 -8.92
CA ARG A 207 -9.13 17.81 -8.77
C ARG A 207 -8.63 18.66 -7.60
N ALA A 208 -8.43 18.05 -6.43
CA ALA A 208 -7.92 18.75 -5.26
C ALA A 208 -6.52 19.38 -5.48
N ARG A 209 -5.70 18.85 -6.39
CA ARG A 209 -4.37 19.39 -6.74
C ARG A 209 -4.41 20.47 -7.82
N PHE A 210 -5.20 20.29 -8.87
CA PHE A 210 -5.13 21.10 -10.10
C PHE A 210 -6.34 22.01 -10.38
N ASP A 211 -7.51 21.68 -9.83
CA ASP A 211 -8.75 22.45 -10.07
C ASP A 211 -8.94 23.59 -9.05
N GLY A 212 -8.04 23.67 -8.07
CA GLY A 212 -8.26 24.37 -6.81
C GLY A 212 -7.54 25.69 -6.59
N GLU A 213 -6.97 26.34 -7.61
CA GLU A 213 -6.35 27.66 -7.39
C GLU A 213 -7.38 28.71 -6.94
N GLU A 214 -6.93 29.70 -6.15
CA GLU A 214 -7.75 30.79 -5.62
C GLU A 214 -8.44 31.66 -6.69
N LYS A 215 -8.11 31.45 -7.98
CA LYS A 215 -8.75 32.12 -9.11
C LYS A 215 -9.63 31.13 -9.85
N PRO A 216 -10.92 31.44 -10.10
CA PRO A 216 -11.74 30.64 -11.00
C PRO A 216 -11.08 30.59 -12.38
N ARG A 217 -10.61 29.41 -12.77
CA ARG A 217 -9.99 29.16 -14.07
C ARG A 217 -11.09 28.82 -15.08
N SER A 218 -11.00 29.35 -16.29
CA SER A 218 -11.86 28.87 -17.36
C SER A 218 -11.42 27.45 -17.76
N VAL A 219 -12.34 26.64 -18.28
CA VAL A 219 -12.03 25.31 -18.84
C VAL A 219 -10.88 25.40 -19.85
N SER A 220 -10.84 26.46 -20.65
CA SER A 220 -9.80 26.72 -21.64
C SER A 220 -8.40 26.95 -21.04
N ASP A 221 -8.29 27.46 -19.80
CA ASP A 221 -7.01 27.71 -19.15
C ASP A 221 -6.45 26.43 -18.50
N LEU A 222 -7.34 25.65 -17.87
CA LEU A 222 -7.03 24.29 -17.38
C LEU A 222 -6.60 23.38 -18.53
N ASP A 223 -7.30 23.44 -19.67
CA ASP A 223 -6.93 22.66 -20.85
C ASP A 223 -5.53 23.01 -21.35
N LYS A 224 -5.14 24.30 -21.37
CA LYS A 224 -3.79 24.73 -21.79
C LYS A 224 -2.70 24.27 -20.82
N GLU A 225 -2.93 24.34 -19.51
CA GLU A 225 -1.95 23.96 -18.49
C GLU A 225 -1.79 22.44 -18.39
N THR A 226 -2.89 21.70 -18.56
CA THR A 226 -2.89 20.23 -18.50
C THR A 226 -2.62 19.58 -19.85
N TYR A 227 -2.57 20.35 -20.94
CA TYR A 227 -2.31 19.85 -22.29
C TYR A 227 -0.96 19.14 -22.35
N GLY A 228 -0.99 17.84 -22.70
CA GLY A 228 0.22 17.01 -22.78
C GLY A 228 0.76 16.54 -21.44
N LEU A 229 0.17 16.94 -20.30
CA LEU A 229 0.53 16.38 -18.99
C LEU A 229 -0.12 15.01 -18.80
N LEU A 230 0.65 14.09 -18.22
CA LEU A 230 0.18 12.77 -17.82
C LEU A 230 0.04 12.71 -16.31
N SER A 231 -1.00 12.01 -15.86
CA SER A 231 -1.16 11.57 -14.48
C SER A 231 -1.19 10.05 -14.45
N SER A 232 -0.71 9.45 -13.37
CA SER A 232 -0.78 8.02 -13.20
C SER A 232 -1.23 7.59 -11.81
N ILE A 233 -1.86 6.42 -11.75
CA ILE A 233 -2.13 5.72 -10.50
C ILE A 233 -1.54 4.32 -10.56
N ALA A 234 -0.71 3.98 -9.57
CA ALA A 234 -0.18 2.64 -9.40
C ALA A 234 -1.05 1.86 -8.40
N VAL A 235 -1.52 0.69 -8.83
CA VAL A 235 -2.18 -0.29 -7.98
C VAL A 235 -1.17 -1.38 -7.64
N LEU A 236 -0.87 -1.54 -6.35
CA LEU A 236 -0.05 -2.66 -5.90
C LEU A 236 -0.86 -3.96 -5.97
N ILE A 237 -0.34 -4.96 -6.68
CA ILE A 237 -0.99 -6.27 -6.84
C ILE A 237 -0.14 -7.39 -6.24
N ASP A 238 -0.79 -8.38 -5.63
CA ASP A 238 -0.15 -9.59 -5.13
C ASP A 238 0.25 -10.51 -6.30
N GLY A 239 1.54 -10.80 -6.37
CA GLY A 239 2.18 -11.60 -7.39
C GLY A 239 2.08 -13.11 -7.21
N ARG A 240 1.68 -13.60 -6.02
CA ARG A 240 1.71 -15.03 -5.67
C ARG A 240 0.85 -15.90 -6.58
N GLY A 241 -0.27 -15.35 -7.06
CA GLY A 241 -1.18 -16.03 -7.98
C GLY A 241 -0.96 -15.71 -9.46
N LEU A 242 0.00 -14.85 -9.82
CA LEU A 242 0.19 -14.43 -11.20
C LEU A 242 0.89 -15.52 -12.03
N PRO A 243 0.47 -15.74 -13.30
CA PRO A 243 1.18 -16.65 -14.18
C PRO A 243 2.60 -16.15 -14.40
N GLY A 244 3.57 -17.07 -14.38
CA GLY A 244 4.98 -16.74 -14.61
C GLY A 244 5.72 -16.20 -13.38
N SER A 245 5.04 -15.98 -12.26
CA SER A 245 5.68 -15.59 -11.00
C SER A 245 6.53 -16.73 -10.42
N GLY A 246 6.03 -17.97 -10.51
CA GLY A 246 6.69 -19.16 -9.95
C GLY A 246 6.70 -19.19 -8.42
N PHE A 247 5.96 -18.30 -7.75
CA PHE A 247 5.91 -18.21 -6.30
C PHE A 247 4.81 -19.11 -5.71
N GLN A 248 5.10 -19.69 -4.55
CA GLN A 248 4.10 -20.46 -3.80
C GLN A 248 3.11 -19.52 -3.10
N PRO A 249 1.81 -19.88 -3.02
CA PRO A 249 0.83 -19.08 -2.27
C PRO A 249 1.20 -18.86 -0.79
N SER A 250 1.96 -19.78 -0.19
CA SER A 250 2.44 -19.68 1.20
C SER A 250 3.67 -18.79 1.38
N ARG A 251 4.23 -18.21 0.31
CA ARG A 251 5.40 -17.33 0.39
C ARG A 251 5.06 -16.10 1.23
N VAL A 252 5.84 -15.85 2.28
CA VAL A 252 5.63 -14.65 3.13
C VAL A 252 6.47 -13.46 2.67
N ASN A 253 7.43 -13.66 1.78
CA ASN A 253 8.29 -12.58 1.30
C ASN A 253 7.61 -11.69 0.27
N ASN A 254 8.15 -10.48 0.09
CA ASN A 254 7.70 -9.53 -0.92
C ASN A 254 7.48 -10.19 -2.28
N THR A 255 6.26 -10.04 -2.76
CA THR A 255 5.77 -10.55 -4.04
C THR A 255 4.74 -9.55 -4.56
N VAL A 256 5.18 -8.31 -4.75
CA VAL A 256 4.32 -7.17 -5.11
C VAL A 256 4.76 -6.60 -6.44
N TYR A 257 3.79 -6.26 -7.29
CA TYR A 257 4.04 -5.56 -8.55
C TYR A 257 3.26 -4.26 -8.62
N HIS A 258 3.80 -3.29 -9.35
CA HIS A 258 3.19 -1.99 -9.60
C HIS A 258 2.42 -2.01 -10.91
N CYS A 259 1.10 -2.12 -10.83
CA CYS A 259 0.23 -1.98 -11.99
C CYS A 259 -0.08 -0.50 -12.20
N ARG A 260 0.77 0.20 -12.97
CA ARG A 260 0.67 1.65 -13.21
C ARG A 260 -0.22 1.95 -14.40
N THR A 261 -1.32 2.64 -14.17
CA THR A 261 -2.23 3.15 -15.21
C THR A 261 -1.95 4.63 -15.43
N GLN A 262 -1.77 5.05 -16.68
CA GLN A 262 -1.43 6.42 -17.04
C GLN A 262 -2.41 6.96 -18.08
N LEU A 263 -2.92 8.16 -17.85
CA LEU A 263 -3.85 8.85 -18.75
C LEU A 263 -3.51 10.34 -18.82
N PRO A 264 -3.93 11.06 -19.88
CA PRO A 264 -3.84 12.52 -19.90
C PRO A 264 -4.53 13.13 -18.69
N LEU A 265 -3.90 14.09 -18.03
CA LEU A 265 -4.46 14.75 -16.85
C LEU A 265 -5.82 15.39 -17.17
N SER A 266 -5.99 15.96 -18.36
CA SER A 266 -7.26 16.47 -18.86
C SER A 266 -8.36 15.41 -18.94
N THR A 267 -8.01 14.13 -19.13
CA THR A 267 -8.98 13.01 -19.08
C THR A 267 -9.33 12.65 -17.63
N VAL A 268 -8.35 12.68 -16.72
CA VAL A 268 -8.55 12.38 -15.30
C VAL A 268 -9.42 13.43 -14.60
N LEU A 269 -9.36 14.68 -15.05
CA LEU A 269 -10.11 15.81 -14.49
C LEU A 269 -11.51 16.00 -15.07
N LYS A 270 -11.95 15.21 -16.07
CA LYS A 270 -13.32 15.31 -16.59
C LYS A 270 -14.34 14.95 -15.51
N SER A 271 -15.48 15.64 -15.51
CA SER A 271 -16.58 15.38 -14.58
C SER A 271 -17.15 13.96 -14.70
N ASP A 272 -17.09 13.36 -15.89
CA ASP A 272 -17.55 12.01 -16.21
C ASP A 272 -16.40 10.99 -16.33
N ALA A 273 -15.21 11.29 -15.77
CA ALA A 273 -14.03 10.44 -15.92
C ALA A 273 -14.17 9.06 -15.26
N LEU A 274 -14.99 8.92 -14.21
CA LEU A 274 -15.00 7.78 -13.30
C LEU A 274 -15.08 6.40 -14.02
N PRO A 275 -16.03 6.14 -14.95
CA PRO A 275 -16.07 4.87 -15.68
C PRO A 275 -14.83 4.62 -16.56
N THR A 276 -14.33 5.68 -17.19
CA THR A 276 -13.13 5.60 -18.04
C THR A 276 -11.90 5.22 -17.21
N LEU A 277 -11.72 5.86 -16.05
CA LEU A 277 -10.60 5.58 -15.16
C LEU A 277 -10.69 4.17 -14.57
N ALA A 278 -11.86 3.76 -14.06
CA ALA A 278 -12.05 2.42 -13.50
C ALA A 278 -11.83 1.32 -14.56
N GLY A 279 -12.35 1.53 -15.77
CA GLY A 279 -12.12 0.65 -16.91
C GLY A 279 -10.64 0.54 -17.29
N ALA A 280 -9.91 1.65 -17.35
CA ALA A 280 -8.48 1.66 -17.66
C ALA A 280 -7.65 0.93 -16.60
N ILE A 281 -7.96 1.15 -15.31
CA ILE A 281 -7.31 0.44 -14.19
C ILE A 281 -7.54 -1.06 -14.30
N ARG A 282 -8.79 -1.49 -14.52
CA ARG A 282 -9.13 -2.91 -14.68
C ARG A 282 -8.40 -3.53 -15.87
N GLN A 283 -8.45 -2.89 -17.04
CA GLN A 283 -7.80 -3.39 -18.25
C GLN A 283 -6.31 -3.59 -18.04
N ASN A 284 -5.64 -2.63 -17.38
CA ASN A 284 -4.22 -2.74 -17.07
C ASN A 284 -3.93 -3.90 -16.10
N ILE A 285 -4.73 -4.07 -15.04
CA ILE A 285 -4.59 -5.19 -14.10
C ILE A 285 -4.77 -6.54 -14.81
N GLU A 286 -5.76 -6.68 -15.70
CA GLU A 286 -5.97 -7.92 -16.45
C GLU A 286 -4.87 -8.16 -17.49
N ALA A 287 -4.32 -7.12 -18.11
CA ALA A 287 -3.16 -7.23 -19.00
C ALA A 287 -1.95 -7.81 -18.26
N VAL A 288 -1.68 -7.35 -17.03
CA VAL A 288 -0.61 -7.94 -16.21
C VAL A 288 -0.95 -9.38 -15.80
N LYS A 289 -2.18 -9.64 -15.35
CA LYS A 289 -2.61 -10.97 -14.89
C LYS A 289 -2.63 -12.03 -15.97
N SER A 290 -2.86 -11.65 -17.22
CA SER A 290 -2.88 -12.58 -18.35
C SER A 290 -1.51 -12.78 -19.00
N ASN A 291 -0.52 -11.93 -18.68
CA ASN A 291 0.77 -11.94 -19.34
C ASN A 291 1.85 -12.65 -18.51
N ARG A 292 1.93 -13.97 -18.72
CA ARG A 292 2.96 -14.83 -18.10
C ARG A 292 4.37 -14.33 -18.35
N ASP A 293 4.69 -13.94 -19.58
CA ASP A 293 6.05 -13.63 -19.98
C ASP A 293 6.52 -12.28 -19.43
N LEU A 294 5.62 -11.31 -19.34
CA LEU A 294 5.87 -10.03 -18.66
C LEU A 294 6.29 -10.23 -17.20
N VAL A 295 5.51 -10.99 -16.42
CA VAL A 295 5.81 -11.27 -15.01
C VAL A 295 7.09 -12.09 -14.88
N ASN A 296 7.27 -13.08 -15.75
CA ASN A 296 8.46 -13.93 -15.79
C ASN A 296 9.73 -13.11 -16.08
N ASP A 297 9.70 -12.24 -17.09
CA ASP A 297 10.82 -11.40 -17.47
C ASP A 297 11.08 -10.29 -16.45
N ALA A 298 10.05 -9.72 -15.82
CA ALA A 298 10.25 -8.73 -14.75
C ALA A 298 10.99 -9.36 -13.55
N ASN A 299 10.64 -10.59 -13.17
CA ASN A 299 11.39 -11.31 -12.13
C ASN A 299 12.82 -11.66 -12.57
N ALA A 300 13.02 -12.02 -13.84
CA ALA A 300 14.36 -12.28 -14.37
C ALA A 300 15.20 -11.01 -14.39
N LEU A 301 14.61 -9.87 -14.76
CA LEU A 301 15.25 -8.56 -14.71
C LEU A 301 15.65 -8.24 -13.27
N ALA A 302 14.71 -8.28 -12.32
CA ALA A 302 14.97 -8.02 -10.90
C ALA A 302 16.11 -8.87 -10.33
N ALA A 303 16.15 -10.16 -10.68
CA ALA A 303 17.21 -11.08 -10.26
C ALA A 303 18.57 -10.84 -10.95
N SER A 304 18.60 -10.03 -12.00
CA SER A 304 19.79 -9.75 -12.82
C SER A 304 20.35 -8.33 -12.66
N ILE A 305 19.65 -7.45 -11.94
CA ILE A 305 20.12 -6.08 -11.68
C ILE A 305 21.47 -6.16 -10.95
N PRO A 306 22.55 -5.56 -11.50
CA PRO A 306 23.90 -5.71 -10.98
C PRO A 306 24.12 -4.98 -9.65
N ASP A 307 23.46 -3.83 -9.46
CA ASP A 307 23.53 -3.03 -8.25
C ASP A 307 22.13 -2.54 -7.86
N VAL A 308 21.74 -2.87 -6.63
CA VAL A 308 20.44 -2.48 -6.04
C VAL A 308 20.57 -1.38 -4.99
N GLY A 309 21.79 -0.87 -4.74
CA GLY A 309 22.07 0.15 -3.74
C GLY A 309 21.53 1.54 -4.11
N HIS A 310 21.30 1.79 -5.40
CA HIS A 310 20.96 3.12 -5.92
C HIS A 310 19.74 3.11 -6.85
N LEU A 311 18.72 2.31 -6.54
CA LEU A 311 17.51 2.25 -7.37
C LEU A 311 16.56 3.42 -7.14
N THR A 312 15.99 3.94 -8.22
CA THR A 312 14.98 5.02 -8.20
C THR A 312 13.58 4.48 -8.50
N HIS A 313 12.59 4.96 -7.73
CA HIS A 313 11.20 4.53 -7.81
C HIS A 313 10.50 5.20 -9.00
N VAL A 314 9.52 4.52 -9.59
CA VAL A 314 8.75 5.03 -10.73
C VAL A 314 7.93 6.27 -10.38
N VAL A 315 7.53 6.41 -9.11
CA VAL A 315 6.89 7.61 -8.56
C VAL A 315 7.92 8.40 -7.76
N LYS A 316 8.29 9.58 -8.26
CA LYS A 316 9.30 10.47 -7.67
C LYS A 316 8.73 11.39 -6.58
N ASP A 317 7.50 11.84 -6.77
CA ASP A 317 6.73 12.61 -5.79
C ASP A 317 5.29 12.08 -5.76
N PHE A 318 4.90 11.51 -4.61
CA PHE A 318 3.55 10.95 -4.40
C PHE A 318 2.48 12.04 -4.28
N MET A 319 2.88 13.30 -4.09
CA MET A 319 2.01 14.47 -3.93
C MET A 319 1.92 15.32 -5.21
N ASP A 320 2.58 14.95 -6.32
CA ASP A 320 2.44 15.63 -7.63
C ASP A 320 1.29 15.00 -8.45
N ARG A 321 1.55 14.53 -9.69
CA ARG A 321 0.52 13.95 -10.57
C ARG A 321 0.36 12.44 -10.43
N ASP A 322 1.28 11.80 -9.73
CA ASP A 322 1.35 10.35 -9.61
C ASP A 322 0.92 9.90 -8.22
N THR A 323 0.05 8.90 -8.16
CA THR A 323 -0.48 8.34 -6.90
C THR A 323 -0.18 6.86 -6.81
N VAL A 324 0.13 6.36 -5.62
CA VAL A 324 0.28 4.93 -5.36
C VAL A 324 -0.75 4.49 -4.34
N THR A 325 -1.44 3.39 -4.66
CA THR A 325 -2.46 2.79 -3.80
C THR A 325 -2.00 1.42 -3.33
N THR A 326 -2.12 1.21 -2.02
CA THR A 326 -1.99 -0.10 -1.39
C THR A 326 -3.32 -0.48 -0.76
N SER A 327 -3.74 -1.74 -0.95
CA SER A 327 -5.05 -2.20 -0.48
C SER A 327 -4.91 -3.42 0.42
N TRP A 328 -5.40 -3.28 1.65
CA TRP A 328 -5.46 -4.34 2.66
C TRP A 328 -6.90 -4.81 2.89
N ILE A 329 -7.84 -4.34 2.06
CA ILE A 329 -9.28 -4.62 2.15
C ILE A 329 -9.57 -6.13 2.25
N ASP A 330 -8.87 -6.94 1.47
CA ASP A 330 -9.09 -8.39 1.39
C ASP A 330 -8.27 -9.19 2.41
N LEU A 331 -7.52 -8.51 3.30
CA LEU A 331 -6.79 -9.15 4.39
C LEU A 331 -7.71 -9.21 5.62
N PRO A 332 -8.13 -10.42 6.08
CA PRO A 332 -9.15 -10.55 7.12
C PRO A 332 -8.56 -10.36 8.52
N PHE A 333 -8.03 -9.16 8.81
CA PHE A 333 -7.46 -8.82 10.10
C PHE A 333 -8.47 -8.91 11.24
N TYR A 334 -9.75 -8.57 10.98
CA TYR A 334 -10.82 -8.65 11.98
C TYR A 334 -11.24 -10.10 12.33
N ASP A 335 -10.85 -11.08 11.52
CA ASP A 335 -11.09 -12.50 11.82
C ASP A 335 -10.02 -13.11 12.72
N LEU A 336 -8.92 -12.39 12.96
CA LEU A 336 -7.85 -12.84 13.84
C LEU A 336 -8.34 -12.90 15.28
N ASP A 337 -7.84 -13.89 16.02
CA ASP A 337 -8.15 -14.10 17.43
C ASP A 337 -6.86 -14.45 18.15
N PHE A 338 -6.41 -13.55 19.04
CA PHE A 338 -5.18 -13.67 19.82
C PHE A 338 -5.40 -14.39 21.15
N GLY A 339 -6.44 -15.23 21.25
CA GLY A 339 -6.72 -16.05 22.41
C GLY A 339 -7.49 -15.31 23.50
N PRO A 340 -7.73 -15.95 24.64
CA PRO A 340 -8.69 -15.47 25.66
C PRO A 340 -8.30 -14.14 26.31
N THR A 341 -7.02 -13.75 26.27
CA THR A 341 -6.54 -12.52 26.91
C THR A 341 -6.69 -11.29 26.02
N LEU A 342 -6.35 -11.40 24.73
CA LEU A 342 -6.36 -10.26 23.80
C LEU A 342 -7.59 -10.26 22.88
N GLY A 343 -8.15 -11.43 22.60
CA GLY A 343 -9.34 -11.59 21.77
C GLY A 343 -9.15 -11.17 20.32
N LYS A 344 -10.25 -10.71 19.71
CA LYS A 344 -10.29 -10.22 18.33
C LYS A 344 -10.05 -8.72 18.27
N PRO A 345 -9.40 -8.20 17.21
CA PRO A 345 -9.22 -6.76 17.06
C PRO A 345 -10.57 -6.09 16.76
N GLU A 346 -10.86 -5.00 17.49
CA GLU A 346 -12.03 -4.15 17.23
C GLU A 346 -11.72 -3.07 16.17
N PHE A 347 -10.45 -2.66 16.07
CA PHE A 347 -9.97 -1.64 15.14
C PHE A 347 -8.63 -2.04 14.53
N PHE A 348 -8.39 -1.58 13.30
CA PHE A 348 -7.10 -1.64 12.63
C PHE A 348 -6.65 -0.22 12.25
N ARG A 349 -5.46 0.21 12.67
CA ARG A 349 -4.93 1.55 12.37
C ARG A 349 -3.46 1.49 12.01
N ILE A 350 -3.06 2.42 11.16
CA ILE A 350 -1.66 2.77 10.90
C ILE A 350 -1.32 3.96 11.83
N PRO A 351 -0.29 3.89 12.68
CA PRO A 351 0.08 5.01 13.57
C PRO A 351 0.46 6.30 12.81
N ARG A 352 0.43 7.44 13.50
CA ARG A 352 0.79 8.76 12.92
C ARG A 352 2.14 8.71 12.21
N GLY A 353 2.21 9.38 11.06
CA GLY A 353 3.46 9.58 10.32
C GLY A 353 3.97 8.33 9.59
N GLN A 354 3.27 7.21 9.72
CA GLN A 354 3.55 6.00 8.95
C GLN A 354 2.71 6.05 7.66
N PHE A 355 3.29 5.66 6.52
CA PHE A 355 2.63 5.68 5.19
C PHE A 355 2.23 7.06 4.67
N ALA A 356 2.81 8.13 5.22
CA ALA A 356 2.58 9.49 4.73
C ALA A 356 2.87 9.61 3.22
N GLY A 357 1.92 10.19 2.48
CA GLY A 357 1.98 10.34 1.04
C GLY A 357 1.41 9.16 0.23
N LEU A 358 1.16 8.01 0.86
CA LEU A 358 0.50 6.87 0.22
C LEU A 358 -1.01 6.87 0.47
N CYS A 359 -1.77 6.41 -0.52
CA CYS A 359 -3.16 6.02 -0.33
C CYS A 359 -3.21 4.58 0.19
N CYS A 360 -3.74 4.38 1.40
CA CYS A 360 -3.85 3.06 2.01
C CYS A 360 -5.31 2.73 2.31
N MET A 361 -5.85 1.70 1.65
CA MET A 361 -7.17 1.17 1.94
C MET A 361 -7.04 0.11 3.04
N LEU A 362 -7.66 0.35 4.20
CA LEU A 362 -7.55 -0.50 5.37
C LEU A 362 -8.39 -1.78 5.23
N PRO A 363 -8.17 -2.79 6.10
CA PRO A 363 -8.96 -4.01 6.12
C PRO A 363 -10.46 -3.72 6.20
N ARG A 364 -11.26 -4.46 5.42
CA ARG A 364 -12.72 -4.32 5.44
C ARG A 364 -13.25 -4.62 6.83
N ARG A 365 -14.04 -3.70 7.39
CA ARG A 365 -14.69 -3.89 8.68
C ARG A 365 -15.75 -4.99 8.60
N PRO A 366 -16.15 -5.61 9.72
CA PRO A 366 -17.17 -6.66 9.71
C PRO A 366 -18.53 -6.24 9.12
N ASN A 367 -18.84 -4.94 9.15
CA ASN A 367 -20.07 -4.36 8.58
C ASN A 367 -19.96 -4.08 7.06
N GLY A 368 -18.84 -4.40 6.42
CA GLY A 368 -18.60 -4.15 5.00
C GLY A 368 -17.87 -2.84 4.69
N ASP A 369 -17.79 -1.92 5.65
CA ASP A 369 -17.19 -0.61 5.43
C ASP A 369 -15.68 -0.70 5.18
N VAL A 370 -15.17 0.25 4.39
CA VAL A 370 -13.75 0.42 4.12
C VAL A 370 -13.31 1.80 4.57
N GLU A 371 -12.24 1.83 5.35
CA GLU A 371 -11.57 3.07 5.76
C GLU A 371 -10.35 3.29 4.86
N VAL A 372 -10.13 4.52 4.40
CA VAL A 372 -9.03 4.87 3.50
C VAL A 372 -8.23 6.01 4.10
N ILE A 373 -6.93 5.79 4.26
CA ILE A 373 -5.96 6.82 4.65
C ILE A 373 -5.54 7.57 3.39
N LEU A 374 -5.74 8.88 3.38
CA LEU A 374 -5.30 9.78 2.33
C LEU A 374 -4.42 10.88 2.92
N SER A 375 -3.29 11.14 2.27
CA SER A 375 -2.43 12.29 2.54
C SER A 375 -2.45 13.26 1.37
N ALA A 376 -2.48 14.57 1.68
CA ALA A 376 -2.34 15.64 0.71
C ALA A 376 -1.70 16.87 1.38
N ARG A 377 -1.29 17.88 0.60
CA ARG A 377 -0.91 19.18 1.18
C ARG A 377 -2.12 19.78 1.89
N GLU A 378 -1.89 20.62 2.89
CA GLU A 378 -2.96 21.14 3.75
C GLU A 378 -4.08 21.84 2.97
N ASN A 379 -3.72 22.68 1.99
CA ASN A 379 -4.67 23.34 1.08
C ASN A 379 -5.43 22.33 0.20
N GLU A 380 -4.74 21.35 -0.36
CA GLU A 380 -5.34 20.28 -1.17
C GLU A 380 -6.32 19.42 -0.35
N MET A 381 -5.95 19.07 0.88
CA MET A 381 -6.84 18.35 1.79
C MET A 381 -8.07 19.19 2.14
N GLY A 382 -7.91 20.49 2.36
CA GLY A 382 -9.03 21.42 2.54
C GLY A 382 -10.00 21.40 1.35
N ARG A 383 -9.49 21.35 0.13
CA ARG A 383 -10.31 21.23 -1.09
C ARG A 383 -10.98 19.87 -1.21
N LEU A 384 -10.28 18.78 -0.89
CA LEU A 384 -10.85 17.43 -0.89
C LEU A 384 -12.00 17.30 0.13
N LEU A 385 -11.85 17.91 1.31
CA LEU A 385 -12.89 17.97 2.34
C LEU A 385 -14.09 18.83 1.95
N GLY A 386 -13.97 19.68 0.93
CA GLY A 386 -15.05 20.48 0.36
C GLY A 386 -15.57 19.97 -0.98
N ASP A 387 -15.00 18.90 -1.55
CA ASP A 387 -15.35 18.39 -2.88
C ASP A 387 -16.66 17.57 -2.81
N PRO A 388 -17.79 18.08 -3.35
CA PRO A 388 -19.07 17.39 -3.28
C PRO A 388 -19.04 16.06 -4.04
N ASN A 389 -18.26 15.95 -5.12
CA ASN A 389 -18.14 14.70 -5.87
C ASN A 389 -17.42 13.64 -5.03
N PHE A 390 -16.36 14.04 -4.30
CA PHE A 390 -15.66 13.13 -3.40
C PHE A 390 -16.55 12.65 -2.26
N LEU A 391 -17.26 13.60 -1.63
CA LEU A 391 -18.12 13.35 -0.47
C LEU A 391 -19.43 12.64 -0.80
N GLU A 392 -19.80 12.52 -2.07
CA GLU A 392 -20.94 11.70 -2.51
C GLU A 392 -20.78 10.22 -2.09
N TYR A 393 -19.54 9.71 -2.08
CA TYR A 393 -19.23 8.31 -1.80
C TYR A 393 -18.40 8.10 -0.53
N GLY A 394 -18.02 9.16 0.18
CA GLY A 394 -17.15 9.05 1.33
C GLY A 394 -17.38 10.17 2.34
N LYS A 395 -16.98 9.96 3.58
CA LYS A 395 -17.00 11.01 4.60
C LYS A 395 -15.73 10.99 5.42
N LEU A 396 -15.31 12.15 5.91
CA LEU A 396 -14.24 12.23 6.90
C LEU A 396 -14.66 11.44 8.14
N LEU A 397 -13.82 10.50 8.56
CA LEU A 397 -14.00 9.75 9.79
C LEU A 397 -13.23 10.42 10.93
N CYS A 398 -11.92 10.61 10.75
CA CYS A 398 -11.02 11.20 11.72
C CYS A 398 -9.67 11.58 11.10
N GLU A 399 -8.78 12.14 11.92
CA GLU A 399 -7.41 12.57 11.54
C GLU A 399 -6.35 11.92 12.44
#